data_AF-C5BAH6-F1
#
_entry.id   AF-C5BAH6-F1
#
_cell.length_a   1.000
_cell.length_b   1.000
_cell.length_c   1.000
_cell.angle_alpha   90.00
_cell.angle_beta   90.00
_cell.angle_gamma   90.00
#
_symmetry.space_group_name_H-M   'P 1'
#
loop_
_entity.id
_entity.type
_entity.pdbx_description
1 polymer ?
#
loop_
_entity_poly.entity_id
_entity_poly.type
_entity_poly.pdbx_seq_one_letter_code
_entity_poly.pdbx_strand_id
1 'polypeptide(L)' 'MDNGPAFISLALAVWAEKHAVKLEFIQSGKPTQNAFIERFNRTYRTEIPDFYLFRTLDKVREITGK' A
#
# COMPACT_ATOMS: atom_id res chain seq x y z
N MET A 1 -5.55 -2.83 -7.72
CA MET A 1 -4.62 -1.69 -7.48
C MET A 1 -5.29 -0.42 -7.90
N ASP A 2 -5.12 0.67 -7.14
CA ASP A 2 -5.56 1.98 -7.58
C ASP A 2 -4.79 2.41 -8.85
N ASN A 3 -5.41 3.24 -9.68
CA ASN A 3 -4.82 3.78 -10.91
C ASN A 3 -3.92 4.99 -10.62
N GLY A 4 -3.41 5.11 -9.39
CA GLY A 4 -2.49 6.16 -9.00
C GLY A 4 -1.13 6.00 -9.71
N PRO A 5 -0.43 7.09 -10.02
CA PRO A 5 0.86 7.05 -10.73
C PRO A 5 1.94 6.25 -9.99
N ALA A 6 1.85 6.12 -8.67
CA ALA A 6 2.73 5.27 -7.88
C ALA A 6 2.60 3.77 -8.20
N PHE A 7 1.40 3.32 -8.61
CA PHE A 7 1.10 1.92 -8.91
C PHE A 7 1.09 1.62 -10.43
N ILE A 8 1.30 2.63 -11.27
CA ILE A 8 1.41 2.50 -12.73
C ILE A 8 2.89 2.57 -13.19
N SER A 9 3.84 2.61 -12.26
CA SER A 9 5.26 2.73 -12.63
C SER A 9 5.76 1.53 -13.46
N LEU A 10 6.54 1.82 -14.52
CA LEU A 10 7.16 0.81 -15.38
C LEU A 10 8.03 -0.18 -14.57
N ALA A 11 8.68 0.31 -13.51
CA ALA A 11 9.48 -0.53 -12.62
C ALA A 11 8.64 -1.61 -11.91
N LEU A 12 7.40 -1.28 -11.49
CA LEU A 12 6.49 -2.24 -10.87
C LEU A 12 6.01 -3.28 -11.88
N ALA A 13 5.71 -2.86 -13.11
CA ALA A 13 5.33 -3.78 -14.19
C ALA A 13 6.46 -4.78 -14.51
N VAL A 14 7.70 -4.30 -14.66
CA VAL A 14 8.87 -5.14 -14.89
C VAL A 14 9.12 -6.12 -13.74
N TRP A 15 8.96 -5.67 -12.49
CA TRP A 15 9.08 -6.56 -11.34
C TRP A 15 7.99 -7.64 -11.34
N ALA A 16 6.74 -7.28 -11.64
CA ALA A 16 5.63 -8.21 -11.65
C ALA A 16 5.77 -9.27 -12.75
N GLU A 17 6.17 -8.88 -13.96
CA GLU A 17 6.49 -9.80 -15.05
C GLU A 17 7.57 -10.80 -14.66
N LYS A 18 8.67 -10.31 -14.04
CA LYS A 18 9.78 -11.15 -13.59
C LYS A 18 9.37 -12.20 -12.56
N HIS A 19 8.36 -11.90 -11.73
CA HIS A 19 7.90 -12.77 -10.65
C HIS A 19 6.59 -13.51 -11.00
N ALA A 20 6.14 -13.46 -12.25
CA ALA A 20 4.87 -14.02 -12.71
C ALA A 20 3.66 -13.56 -11.86
N VAL A 21 3.71 -12.32 -11.37
CA VAL A 21 2.62 -11.68 -10.60
C VAL A 21 1.72 -10.92 -11.57
N LYS A 22 0.41 -11.20 -11.53
CA LYS A 22 -0.58 -10.46 -12.31
C LYS A 22 -1.00 -9.19 -11.56
N LEU A 23 -0.72 -8.03 -12.14
CA LEU A 23 -1.21 -6.75 -11.64
C LEU A 23 -2.65 -6.54 -12.11
N GLU A 24 -3.61 -6.55 -11.19
CA GLU A 24 -5.00 -6.21 -11.48
C GLU A 24 -5.32 -4.80 -10.95
N PHE A 25 -5.69 -3.92 -11.87
CA PHE A 25 -6.11 -2.55 -11.56
C PHE A 25 -7.61 -2.49 -11.31
N ILE A 26 -8.04 -1.58 -10.44
CA ILE A 26 -9.46 -1.35 -10.20
C ILE A 26 -10.09 -0.75 -11.45
N GLN A 27 -11.35 -1.10 -11.69
CA GLN A 27 -12.11 -0.52 -12.78
C GLN A 27 -12.42 0.95 -12.47
N SER A 28 -12.17 1.81 -13.44
CA SER A 28 -12.51 3.23 -13.33
C SER A 28 -14.01 3.38 -13.03
N GLY A 29 -14.36 4.16 -12.00
CA GLY A 29 -15.75 4.34 -11.56
C GLY A 29 -16.28 3.28 -10.60
N LYS A 30 -15.48 2.29 -10.16
CA LYS A 30 -15.87 1.32 -9.12
C LYS A 30 -15.01 1.46 -7.85
N PRO A 31 -15.18 2.54 -7.07
CA PRO A 31 -14.39 2.81 -5.86
C PRO A 31 -14.54 1.72 -4.79
N THR A 32 -15.66 0.98 -4.81
CA THR A 32 -15.90 -0.13 -3.87
C THR A 32 -14.92 -1.29 -4.01
N GLN A 33 -14.25 -1.45 -5.16
CA GLN A 33 -13.22 -2.48 -5.35
C GLN A 33 -11.95 -2.22 -4.52
N ASN A 34 -11.71 -0.97 -4.12
CA ASN A 34 -10.57 -0.58 -3.28
C ASN A 34 -10.95 -0.28 -1.82
N ALA A 35 -12.25 -0.33 -1.49
CA ALA A 35 -12.76 0.16 -0.20
C ALA A 35 -12.13 -0.53 1.01
N PHE A 36 -11.77 -1.81 0.90
CA PHE A 36 -11.10 -2.54 1.99
C PHE A 36 -9.68 -2.00 2.24
N ILE A 37 -8.90 -1.84 1.17
CA ILE A 37 -7.51 -1.35 1.23
C ILE A 37 -7.48 0.12 1.66
N GLU A 38 -8.41 0.94 1.15
CA GLU A 38 -8.56 2.34 1.55
C GLU A 38 -8.94 2.47 3.03
N ARG A 39 -9.87 1.64 3.51
CA ARG A 39 -10.24 1.59 4.93
C ARG A 39 -9.04 1.21 5.79
N PHE A 40 -8.30 0.17 5.42
CA PHE A 40 -7.09 -0.24 6.13
C PHE A 40 -6.05 0.89 6.17
N ASN A 41 -5.75 1.49 5.02
CA ASN A 41 -4.79 2.59 4.92
C ASN A 41 -5.22 3.83 5.70
N ARG A 42 -6.53 4.09 5.80
CA ARG A 42 -7.08 5.15 6.64
C ARG A 42 -6.90 4.82 8.12
N THR A 43 -7.33 3.63 8.54
CA THR A 43 -7.17 3.15 9.92
C THR A 43 -5.71 3.20 10.34
N TYR A 44 -4.79 2.69 9.53
CA TYR A 44 -3.35 2.72 9.82
C TYR A 44 -2.82 4.15 10.01
N ARG A 45 -3.20 5.10 9.15
CA ARG A 45 -2.80 6.51 9.32
C ARG A 45 -3.43 7.19 10.52
N THR A 46 -4.65 6.82 10.89
CA THR A 46 -5.36 7.42 12.02
C THR A 46 -4.94 6.81 13.36
N GLU A 47 -4.68 5.51 13.41
CA GLU A 47 -4.25 4.77 14.60
C GLU A 47 -2.74 4.85 14.83
N ILE A 48 -1.97 5.25 13.82
CA ILE A 48 -0.54 5.56 13.94
C ILE A 48 -0.33 7.06 13.65
N PRO A 49 -0.70 7.96 14.57
CA PRO A 49 -0.37 9.36 14.44
C PRO A 49 1.14 9.54 14.66
N ASP A 50 1.75 10.20 13.68
CA ASP A 50 3.04 10.87 13.68
C ASP A 50 3.91 10.78 14.97
N PHE A 51 5.04 10.08 14.81
CA PHE A 51 6.38 10.58 15.15
C PHE A 51 6.77 10.91 16.61
N TYR A 52 5.98 10.56 17.64
CA TYR A 52 6.46 10.64 19.05
C TYR A 52 6.68 9.30 19.76
N LEU A 53 6.40 8.16 19.13
CA LEU A 53 6.57 6.84 19.78
C LEU A 53 7.83 6.04 19.36
N PHE A 54 8.41 6.39 18.21
CA PHE A 54 9.53 5.67 17.62
C PHE A 54 10.73 6.59 17.47
N ARG A 55 11.68 6.47 18.42
CA ARG A 55 12.96 7.17 18.37
C ARG A 55 13.89 6.62 17.27
N THR A 56 13.60 5.44 16.73
CA THR A 56 14.43 4.74 15.73
C THR A 56 13.57 3.93 14.76
N LEU A 57 14.09 3.75 13.54
CA LEU A 57 13.46 2.94 12.49
C LEU A 57 13.29 1.46 12.88
N ASP A 58 14.12 0.94 13.77
CA ASP A 58 14.05 -0.46 14.22
C ASP A 58 12.75 -0.76 14.98
N LYS A 59 12.25 0.20 15.76
CA LYS A 59 11.01 0.02 16.52
C LYS A 59 9.77 0.00 15.63
N VAL A 60 9.84 0.67 14.47
CA VAL A 60 8.80 0.57 13.43
C VAL A 60 8.80 -0.84 12.82
N ARG A 61 9.99 -1.38 12.50
CA ARG A 61 10.13 -2.72 11.90
C ARG A 61 9.66 -3.85 12.82
N GLU A 62 9.88 -3.73 14.13
CA GLU A 62 9.42 -4.72 15.12
C GLU A 62 7.88 -4.80 15.19
N ILE A 63 7.20 -3.67 15.07
CA ILE A 63 5.74 -3.60 15.20
C ILE A 63 5.03 -3.97 13.89
N THR A 64 5.63 -3.65 12.74
CA THR A 64 5.04 -3.96 11.43
C THR A 64 5.44 -5.33 10.87
N GLY A 65 6.41 -6.02 11.49
CA GLY A 65 6.97 -7.28 11.02
C GLY A 65 6.23 -8.56 11.44
N LYS A 66 4.89 -8.54 11.58
CA LYS A 66 4.09 -9.75 11.80
C LYS A 66 3.27 -10.15 10.58
#